data_AF-A0A841L100-F1
#
_entry.id   AF-A0A841L100-F1
#
_cell.length_a   1.000
_cell.length_b   1.000
_cell.length_c   1.000
_cell.angle_alpha   90.00
_cell.angle_beta   90.00
_cell.angle_gamma   90.00
#
_symmetry.space_group_name_H-M   'P 1'
#
loop_
_entity.id
_entity.type
_entity.pdbx_description
1 polymer ?
#
loop_
_entity_poly.entity_id
_entity_poly.type
_entity_poly.pdbx_seq_one_letter_code
_entity_poly.pdbx_strand_id
1 'polypeptide(L)' 'MFLFPLISFIVVIWLVVFIMNTLTTNSHNDRSNNSNTNRTSTQSNRPMEILKERYAKGEISEEEYLKVKRNLE' A
#
# COMPACT_ATOMS: atom_id res chain seq x y z
N MET A 1 11.31 -42.68 13.89
CA MET A 1 12.30 -41.77 13.28
C MET A 1 11.72 -40.98 12.09
N PHE A 2 10.42 -40.65 12.10
CA PHE A 2 9.74 -39.86 11.04
C PHE A 2 9.02 -38.61 11.57
N LEU A 3 9.02 -38.39 12.89
CA LEU A 3 8.37 -37.24 13.53
C LEU A 3 9.20 -35.94 13.41
N PHE A 4 10.52 -36.05 13.44
CA PHE A 4 11.44 -34.90 13.28
C PHE A 4 11.25 -34.11 11.98
N PRO A 5 11.15 -34.73 10.78
CA PRO A 5 10.90 -33.97 9.55
C PRO A 5 9.52 -33.31 9.54
N LEU A 6 8.49 -33.94 10.12
CA LEU A 6 7.14 -33.39 10.16
C LEU A 6 7.06 -32.14 11.05
N ILE A 7 7.71 -32.17 12.22
CA ILE A 7 7.79 -31.02 13.13
C ILE A 7 8.61 -29.89 12.49
N SER A 8 9.71 -30.22 11.79
CA SER A 8 10.52 -29.24 11.08
C SER A 8 9.73 -28.49 10.00
N PHE A 9 8.88 -29.19 9.24
CA PHE A 9 8.02 -28.57 8.23
C PHE A 9 7.02 -27.56 8.83
N ILE A 10 6.41 -27.89 9.97
CA ILE A 10 5.47 -26.99 10.66
C ILE A 10 6.19 -25.71 11.11
N VAL A 11 7.40 -25.84 11.66
CA VAL A 11 8.22 -24.69 12.09
C VAL A 11 8.61 -23.81 10.89
N VAL A 12 8.98 -24.41 9.75
CA VAL A 12 9.35 -23.66 8.53
C VAL A 12 8.15 -22.90 7.97
N ILE A 13 6.97 -23.52 7.89
CA ILE A 13 5.74 -22.84 7.42
C ILE A 13 5.38 -21.67 8.35
N TRP A 14 5.47 -21.88 9.66
CA TRP A 14 5.20 -20.82 10.65
C TRP A 14 6.19 -19.66 10.52
N LEU A 15 7.47 -19.95 10.31
CA LEU A 15 8.53 -18.94 10.07
C LEU A 15 8.25 -18.10 8.82
N VAL A 16 7.85 -18.73 7.71
CA VAL A 16 7.53 -18.03 6.46
C VAL A 16 6.34 -17.10 6.62
N VAL A 17 5.28 -17.55 7.28
CA VAL A 17 4.09 -16.71 7.58
C VAL A 17 4.46 -15.56 8.52
N PHE A 18 5.28 -15.82 9.53
CA PHE A 18 5.78 -14.80 10.46
C PHE A 18 6.57 -13.71 9.72
N ILE A 19 7.49 -14.10 8.82
CA ILE A 19 8.29 -13.16 8.00
C ILE A 19 7.39 -12.34 7.08
N MET A 20 6.43 -12.97 6.40
CA MET A 20 5.47 -12.24 5.56
C MET A 20 4.68 -11.22 6.38
N ASN A 21 4.12 -11.61 7.52
CA ASN A 21 3.34 -10.71 8.38
C ASN A 21 4.19 -9.57 8.97
N THR A 22 5.46 -9.82 9.29
CA THR A 22 6.39 -8.79 9.78
C THR A 22 6.76 -7.78 8.69
N LEU A 23 6.85 -8.20 7.43
CA LEU A 23 7.21 -7.32 6.32
C LEU A 23 6.03 -6.48 5.80
N THR A 24 4.79 -6.96 5.88
CA THR A 24 3.60 -6.16 5.52
C THR A 24 3.08 -5.25 6.62
N THR A 25 3.43 -5.47 7.89
CA THR A 25 3.01 -4.58 9.00
C THR A 25 3.90 -3.35 9.17
N ASN A 26 4.95 -3.21 8.35
CA ASN A 26 5.82 -2.02 8.35
C ASN A 26 5.40 -0.91 7.39
N SER A 27 4.20 -0.97 6.79
CA SER A 27 3.48 0.26 6.44
C SER A 27 2.91 0.88 7.71
N HIS A 28 3.82 1.32 8.59
CA HIS A 28 3.52 2.50 9.36
C HIS A 28 3.21 3.58 8.34
N ASN A 29 1.92 3.90 8.29
CA ASN A 29 1.45 5.22 8.01
C ASN A 29 2.31 6.21 8.78
N ASP A 30 3.44 6.61 8.20
CA ASP A 30 4.02 7.90 8.46
C ASP A 30 3.03 8.91 7.91
N ARG A 31 1.98 9.14 8.71
CA ARG A 31 1.42 10.47 8.94
C ARG A 31 2.51 11.32 9.60
N SER A 32 3.63 11.45 8.91
CA SER A 32 4.66 12.42 9.23
C SER A 32 4.33 13.63 8.40
N ASN A 33 3.73 14.59 9.09
CA ASN A 33 3.64 15.99 8.76
C ASN A 33 4.49 16.39 7.55
N ASN A 34 3.79 16.82 6.51
CA ASN A 34 4.32 17.64 5.45
C ASN A 34 4.83 18.97 6.02
N SER A 35 6.02 18.93 6.62
CA SER A 35 6.90 20.09 6.78
C SER A 35 7.97 20.01 5.71
N ASN A 36 7.55 20.00 4.44
CA ASN A 36 8.35 20.63 3.40
C ASN A 36 7.68 21.96 3.07
N THR A 37 8.18 22.97 3.77
CA THR A 37 8.55 24.25 3.19
C THR A 37 9.00 24.09 1.74
N ASN A 38 8.04 24.16 0.82
CA ASN A 38 8.19 24.72 -0.52
C ASN A 38 6.79 25.05 -1.03
N ARG A 39 6.27 26.14 -0.47
CA ARG A 39 5.23 26.94 -1.10
C ARG A 39 5.77 27.35 -2.47
N THR A 40 5.34 26.70 -3.56
CA THR A 40 5.24 27.33 -4.90
C THR A 40 4.68 26.47 -6.06
N SER A 41 4.39 25.17 -5.93
CA SER A 41 3.90 24.39 -7.11
C SER A 41 2.76 23.38 -6.90
N THR A 42 2.22 23.23 -5.68
CA THR A 42 1.42 22.05 -5.29
C THR A 42 -0.11 22.19 -5.45
N GLN A 43 -0.63 23.18 -6.16
CA GLN A 43 -2.08 23.28 -6.40
C GLN A 43 -2.55 22.39 -7.55
N SER A 44 -1.69 22.09 -8.53
CA SER A 44 -2.06 21.31 -9.72
C SER A 44 -2.10 19.79 -9.51
N ASN A 45 -1.35 19.25 -8.54
CA ASN A 45 -1.24 17.79 -8.33
C ASN A 45 -2.24 17.20 -7.32
N ARG A 46 -2.96 18.04 -6.57
CA ARG A 46 -3.96 17.57 -5.58
C ARG A 46 -5.08 16.72 -6.20
N PRO A 47 -5.67 17.07 -7.36
CA PRO A 47 -6.76 16.29 -7.93
C PRO A 47 -6.35 14.87 -8.34
N MET A 48 -5.14 14.70 -8.87
CA MET A 48 -4.61 13.39 -9.29
C MET A 48 -4.33 12.49 -8.08
N GLU A 49 -3.83 13.07 -6.99
CA GLU A 49 -3.56 12.34 -5.75
C GLU A 49 -4.85 11.82 -5.10
N ILE A 50 -5.89 12.67 -5.02
CA ILE A 50 -7.22 12.28 -4.53
C ILE A 50 -7.83 11.17 -5.40
N LEU A 51 -7.71 11.28 -6.72
CA LEU A 51 -8.26 10.30 -7.65
C LEU A 51 -7.62 8.91 -7.45
N LYS A 52 -6.29 8.85 -7.26
CA LYS A 52 -5.57 7.61 -6.96
C LYS A 52 -5.99 7.00 -5.63
N GLU A 53 -6.16 7.81 -4.59
CA GLU A 53 -6.58 7.35 -3.28
C GLU A 53 -7.96 6.67 -3.33
N ARG A 54 -8.92 7.28 -4.03
CA ARG A 54 -10.28 6.74 -4.16
C ARG A 54 -10.34 5.41 -4.92
N TYR A 55 -9.52 5.28 -5.97
CA TYR A 55 -9.39 4.02 -6.71
C TYR A 55 -8.76 2.93 -5.84
N ALA A 56 -7.70 3.23 -5.10
CA ALA A 56 -7.05 2.27 -4.20
C ALA A 56 -7.97 1.80 -3.06
N LYS A 57 -8.89 2.66 -2.60
CA LYS A 57 -9.94 2.30 -1.64
C LYS A 57 -11.09 1.50 -2.25
N GLY A 58 -11.19 1.41 -3.58
CA GLY A 58 -12.32 0.80 -4.29
C GLY A 58 -13.60 1.65 -4.27
N GLU A 59 -13.49 2.95 -3.99
CA GLU A 59 -14.65 3.87 -4.00
C GLU A 59 -15.11 4.26 -5.41
N ILE A 60 -14.26 4.02 -6.41
CA ILE A 60 -14.52 4.28 -7.83
C ILE A 60 -14.05 3.10 -8.65
N SER A 61 -14.74 2.84 -9.75
CA SER A 61 -14.36 1.82 -10.72
C SER A 61 -13.13 2.24 -11.54
N GLU A 62 -12.45 1.27 -12.18
CA GLU A 62 -11.35 1.54 -13.10
C GLU A 62 -11.77 2.44 -14.27
N GLU A 63 -12.98 2.25 -14.77
CA GLU A 63 -13.56 3.06 -15.85
C GLU A 63 -13.69 4.55 -15.44
N GLU A 64 -14.19 4.80 -14.22
CA GLU A 64 -14.30 6.15 -13.66
C GLU A 64 -12.93 6.76 -13.39
N TYR A 65 -11.98 5.98 -12.87
CA TYR A 65 -10.61 6.42 -12.65
C TYR A 65 -9.97 6.91 -13.96
N LEU A 66 -10.03 6.10 -15.02
CA LEU A 66 -9.46 6.45 -16.32
C LEU A 66 -10.15 7.66 -16.96
N LYS A 67 -11.47 7.80 -16.79
CA LYS A 67 -12.23 8.94 -17.30
C LYS A 67 -11.81 10.25 -16.63
N VAL A 68 -11.71 10.27 -15.31
CA VAL A 68 -11.33 11.49 -14.57
C VAL A 68 -9.84 11.78 -14.77
N LYS A 69 -8.98 10.75 -14.85
CA LYS A 69 -7.55 10.93 -15.13
C LYS A 69 -7.32 11.69 -16.44
N ARG A 70 -8.02 11.32 -17.51
CA ARG A 70 -7.95 12.01 -18.81
C ARG A 70 -8.42 13.47 -18.78
N ASN A 71 -9.26 13.84 -17.81
CA ASN A 71 -9.74 15.22 -17.65
C ASN A 71 -8.79 16.08 -16.79
N LEU A 72 -7.85 15.44 -16.09
CA LEU A 72 -6.87 16.08 -15.23
C LEU A 72 -5.49 16.20 -15.90
N GLU A 73 -5.31 15.58 -17.06
CA GLU A 73 -4.19 15.74 -17.99
C GLU A 73 -4.44 16.93 -18.94
#